data_AF-A0A8J6V7R7-F1
#
_entry.id   AF-A0A8J6V7R7-F1
#
_cell.length_a   1.000
_cell.length_b   1.000
_cell.length_c   1.000
_cell.angle_alpha   90.00
_cell.angle_beta   90.00
_cell.angle_gamma   90.00
#
_symmetry.space_group_name_H-M   'P 1'
#
loop_
_entity.id
_entity.type
_entity.pdbx_description
1 polymer ?
#
loop_
_entity_poly.entity_id
_entity_poly.type
_entity_poly.pdbx_seq_one_letter_code
_entity_poly.pdbx_strand_id
1 'polypeptide(L)'
;MNIRLLHFRFGILAAYRRSWRHLFDRYLLRLIACFGLLLLLGTPSALAGINDDYFDGNIFALYAGNGSLVPPKATLAESFARKKPALLVFFVDDSSDCKQYAIVVNRLQAFYGRAADIMPINVDAIPEKSNFTATEPGYYYEGVVPQTVLLNQKGEVVLNEKGKVEYEKVDDVLREVFDLLPRSESAELKRRTFNEFNTELTK
;
A
#
# COMPACT_ATOMS: atom_id res chain seq x y z
N MET A 1 25.67 18.94 -80.58
CA MET A 1 24.46 18.71 -79.76
C MET A 1 24.90 18.40 -78.33
N ASN A 2 24.35 19.10 -77.34
CA ASN A 2 25.05 19.57 -76.12
C ASN A 2 25.08 18.55 -74.94
N ILE A 3 26.25 17.97 -74.61
CA ILE A 3 26.45 17.04 -73.47
C ILE A 3 26.29 17.74 -72.11
N ARG A 4 26.51 19.06 -72.03
CA ARG A 4 26.31 19.87 -70.81
C ARG A 4 24.85 19.97 -70.36
N LEU A 5 23.89 19.87 -71.28
CA LEU A 5 22.45 19.92 -70.95
C LEU A 5 21.94 18.61 -70.30
N LEU A 6 22.58 17.47 -70.59
CA LEU A 6 22.20 16.18 -70.01
C LEU A 6 22.64 16.08 -68.53
N HIS A 7 23.88 16.48 -68.22
CA HIS A 7 24.39 16.48 -66.83
C HIS A 7 23.61 17.42 -65.91
N PHE A 8 23.18 18.59 -66.41
CA PHE A 8 22.37 19.54 -65.64
C PHE A 8 20.97 18.98 -65.30
N ARG A 9 20.35 18.24 -66.24
CA ARG A 9 19.05 17.57 -66.02
C ARG A 9 19.13 16.43 -65.00
N PHE A 10 20.21 15.64 -65.00
CA PHE A 10 20.41 14.57 -64.01
C PHE A 10 20.66 15.10 -62.59
N GLY A 11 21.39 16.21 -62.43
CA GLY A 11 21.61 16.86 -61.13
C GLY A 11 20.32 17.41 -60.51
N ILE A 12 19.44 17.99 -61.31
CA ILE A 12 18.13 18.52 -60.87
C ILE A 12 17.19 17.39 -60.44
N LEU A 13 17.14 16.29 -61.21
CA LEU A 13 16.33 15.11 -60.86
C LEU A 13 16.82 14.43 -59.58
N ALA A 14 18.14 14.35 -59.36
CA ALA A 14 18.72 13.80 -58.14
C ALA A 14 18.50 14.69 -56.92
N ALA A 15 18.61 16.02 -57.07
CA ALA A 15 18.29 16.99 -56.02
C ALA A 15 16.80 17.01 -55.67
N TYR A 16 15.92 16.88 -56.67
CA TYR A 16 14.47 16.77 -56.50
C TYR A 16 14.10 15.48 -55.74
N ARG A 17 14.71 14.35 -56.10
CA ARG A 17 14.53 13.05 -55.41
C ARG A 17 15.06 13.08 -53.97
N ARG A 18 16.17 13.80 -53.70
CA ARG A 18 16.71 13.99 -52.33
C ARG A 18 15.83 14.90 -51.49
N SER A 19 15.34 16.01 -52.06
CA SER A 19 14.39 16.93 -51.40
C SER A 19 13.07 16.23 -51.05
N TRP A 20 12.53 15.43 -51.97
CA TRP A 20 11.31 14.64 -51.74
C TRP A 20 11.48 13.57 -50.68
N ARG A 21 12.67 12.93 -50.58
CA ARG A 21 12.97 12.00 -49.49
C ARG A 21 13.01 12.72 -48.14
N HIS A 22 13.66 13.88 -48.04
CA HIS A 22 13.67 14.64 -46.79
C HIS A 22 12.29 15.17 -46.38
N LEU A 23 11.44 15.53 -47.34
CA LEU A 23 10.04 15.88 -47.05
C LEU A 23 9.26 14.66 -46.57
N PHE A 24 9.38 13.52 -47.25
CA PHE A 24 8.75 12.26 -46.86
C PHE A 24 9.18 11.81 -45.46
N ASP A 25 10.49 11.83 -45.16
CA ASP A 25 11.04 11.46 -43.86
C ASP A 25 10.51 12.37 -42.75
N ARG A 26 10.39 13.69 -43.01
CA ARG A 26 9.81 14.65 -42.06
C ARG A 26 8.32 14.40 -41.81
N TYR A 27 7.55 14.07 -42.83
CA TYR A 27 6.13 13.70 -42.68
C TYR A 27 5.96 12.38 -41.93
N LEU A 28 6.78 11.38 -42.23
CA LEU A 28 6.78 10.10 -41.55
C LEU A 28 7.14 10.26 -40.06
N LEU A 29 8.17 11.04 -39.74
CA LEU A 29 8.54 11.34 -38.35
C LEU A 29 7.41 12.05 -37.59
N ARG A 30 6.71 13.00 -38.23
CA ARG A 30 5.53 13.66 -37.63
C ARG A 30 4.38 12.69 -37.43
N LEU A 31 4.12 11.79 -38.37
CA LEU A 31 3.10 10.75 -38.22
C LEU A 31 3.42 9.80 -37.09
N ILE A 32 4.67 9.35 -36.98
CA ILE A 32 5.14 8.50 -35.88
C ILE A 32 5.01 9.24 -34.54
N ALA A 33 5.39 10.52 -34.47
CA ALA A 33 5.25 11.32 -33.26
C ALA A 33 3.77 11.52 -32.86
N CYS A 34 2.90 11.87 -33.81
CA CYS A 34 1.47 12.02 -33.57
C CYS A 34 0.82 10.69 -33.15
N PHE A 35 1.21 9.58 -33.79
CA PHE A 35 0.73 8.25 -33.43
C PHE A 35 1.21 7.84 -32.03
N GLY A 36 2.48 8.13 -31.69
CA GLY A 36 3.01 7.93 -30.34
C GLY A 36 2.25 8.74 -29.28
N LEU A 37 1.93 10.01 -29.56
CA LEU A 37 1.11 10.86 -28.69
C LEU A 37 -0.33 10.32 -28.53
N LEU A 38 -0.93 9.83 -29.63
CA LEU A 38 -2.26 9.22 -29.60
C LEU A 38 -2.29 7.95 -28.73
N LEU A 39 -1.24 7.12 -28.79
CA LEU A 39 -1.12 5.94 -27.95
C LEU A 39 -1.02 6.29 -26.45
N LEU A 40 -0.38 7.41 -26.10
CA LEU A 40 -0.29 7.89 -24.72
C LEU A 40 -1.63 8.43 -24.18
N LEU A 41 -2.53 8.90 -25.05
CA LEU A 41 -3.88 9.34 -24.64
C LEU A 41 -4.83 8.17 -24.34
N GLY A 42 -4.49 6.97 -24.80
CA GLY A 42 -5.32 5.76 -24.64
C GLY A 42 -4.92 4.87 -23.46
N THR A 43 -3.90 5.23 -22.68
CA THR A 43 -3.53 4.45 -21.49
C THR A 43 -4.55 4.73 -20.39
N PRO A 44 -5.29 3.72 -19.89
CA PRO A 44 -6.15 3.93 -18.74
C PRO A 44 -5.32 4.43 -17.56
N SER A 45 -5.89 5.30 -16.74
CA SER A 45 -5.33 5.60 -15.42
C SER A 45 -5.07 4.27 -14.71
N ALA A 46 -3.95 4.12 -14.02
CA ALA A 46 -3.76 2.97 -13.14
C ALA A 46 -4.93 2.96 -12.14
N LEU A 47 -5.87 2.04 -12.34
CA LEU A 47 -7.08 1.84 -11.54
C LEU A 47 -6.70 0.95 -10.36
N ALA A 48 -5.91 1.54 -9.47
CA ALA A 48 -5.41 0.95 -8.25
C ALA A 48 -5.86 1.87 -7.12
N GLY A 49 -6.71 1.37 -6.24
CA GLY A 49 -7.41 2.21 -5.27
C GLY A 49 -7.86 1.46 -4.03
N ILE A 50 -8.23 2.22 -3.01
CA ILE A 50 -8.58 1.68 -1.69
C ILE A 50 -9.78 0.71 -1.71
N ASN A 51 -10.62 0.76 -2.75
CA ASN A 51 -11.86 0.01 -2.87
C ASN A 51 -11.78 -1.14 -3.89
N ASP A 52 -10.59 -1.45 -4.40
CA ASP A 52 -10.36 -2.55 -5.33
C ASP A 52 -9.25 -3.48 -4.82
N ASP A 53 -9.22 -4.68 -5.40
CA ASP A 53 -8.27 -5.74 -5.05
C ASP A 53 -7.06 -5.75 -6.02
N TYR A 54 -6.61 -4.56 -6.46
CA TYR A 54 -5.37 -4.42 -7.22
C TYR A 54 -4.18 -4.10 -6.30
N PHE A 55 -2.97 -4.47 -6.73
CA PHE A 55 -1.76 -4.12 -5.98
C PHE A 55 -1.32 -2.69 -6.30
N ASP A 56 -1.25 -1.84 -5.28
CA ASP A 56 -0.93 -0.41 -5.43
C ASP A 56 0.45 -0.07 -4.84
N GLY A 57 1.04 -1.00 -4.09
CA GLY A 57 2.19 -0.82 -3.22
C GLY A 57 1.83 -1.12 -1.76
N ASN A 58 2.73 -0.78 -0.83
CA ASN A 58 2.50 -1.10 0.58
C ASN A 58 1.33 -0.28 1.18
N ILE A 59 0.31 -0.97 1.67
CA ILE A 59 -0.95 -0.33 2.11
C ILE A 59 -0.77 0.58 3.33
N PHE A 60 0.22 0.31 4.20
CA PHE A 60 0.50 1.15 5.37
C PHE A 60 1.21 2.45 5.00
N ALA A 61 2.08 2.41 3.99
CA ALA A 61 2.70 3.60 3.44
C ALA A 61 1.68 4.47 2.68
N LEU A 62 0.82 3.85 1.86
CA LEU A 62 -0.09 4.55 0.97
C LEU A 62 -1.36 5.05 1.66
N TYR A 63 -2.06 4.17 2.37
CA TYR A 63 -3.39 4.46 2.91
C TYR A 63 -3.35 4.86 4.39
N ALA A 64 -2.49 4.21 5.16
CA ALA A 64 -2.36 4.50 6.58
C ALA A 64 -1.52 5.74 6.88
N GLY A 65 -0.73 6.24 5.90
CA GLY A 65 0.13 7.41 6.07
C GLY A 65 1.33 7.18 6.99
N ASN A 66 1.68 5.92 7.26
CA ASN A 66 2.76 5.54 8.16
C ASN A 66 3.51 4.31 7.64
N GLY A 67 4.43 4.55 6.71
CA GLY A 67 5.28 3.48 6.17
C GLY A 67 6.24 2.86 7.19
N SER A 68 6.44 3.47 8.37
CA SER A 68 7.31 2.92 9.42
C SER A 68 6.68 1.76 10.21
N LEU A 69 5.40 1.46 9.94
CA LEU A 69 4.69 0.31 10.49
C LEU A 69 5.14 -1.02 9.84
N VAL A 70 5.72 -0.97 8.65
CA VAL A 70 6.18 -2.14 7.90
C VAL A 70 7.65 -1.94 7.52
N PRO A 71 8.59 -2.79 8.02
CA PRO A 71 8.36 -3.91 8.91
C PRO A 71 8.05 -3.48 10.37
N PRO A 72 7.46 -4.37 11.19
CA PRO A 72 7.29 -4.13 12.62
C PRO A 72 8.62 -3.79 13.32
N LYS A 73 8.56 -2.89 14.31
CA LYS A 73 9.74 -2.40 15.05
C LYS A 73 10.37 -3.42 15.99
N ALA A 74 9.67 -4.51 16.28
CA ALA A 74 10.11 -5.58 17.17
C ALA A 74 9.51 -6.91 16.71
N THR A 75 10.19 -7.99 17.06
CA THR A 75 9.65 -9.34 16.87
C THR A 75 8.70 -9.71 18.00
N LEU A 76 7.83 -10.70 17.76
CA LEU A 76 6.91 -11.17 18.79
C LEU A 76 7.65 -11.73 20.03
N ALA A 77 8.77 -12.43 19.81
CA ALA A 77 9.66 -12.87 20.88
C ALA A 77 10.17 -11.71 21.75
N GLU A 78 10.58 -10.59 21.12
CA GLU A 78 11.03 -9.38 21.83
C GLU A 78 9.90 -8.69 22.60
N SER A 79 8.68 -8.66 22.05
CA SER A 79 7.51 -8.11 22.77
C SER A 79 7.24 -8.87 24.06
N PHE A 80 7.27 -10.20 24.01
CA PHE A 80 7.10 -11.05 25.19
C PHE A 80 8.23 -10.89 26.19
N ALA A 81 9.49 -10.81 25.72
CA ALA A 81 10.63 -10.55 26.59
C ALA A 81 10.50 -9.20 27.34
N ARG A 82 9.92 -8.19 26.69
CA ARG A 82 9.64 -6.86 27.28
C ARG A 82 8.31 -6.78 28.02
N LYS A 83 7.53 -7.87 28.08
CA LYS A 83 6.17 -7.92 28.64
C LYS A 83 5.25 -6.84 28.06
N LYS A 84 5.43 -6.53 26.77
CA LYS A 84 4.56 -5.61 26.04
C LYS A 84 3.46 -6.40 25.32
N PRO A 85 2.19 -5.96 25.35
CA PRO A 85 1.16 -6.52 24.50
C PRO A 85 1.54 -6.40 23.04
N ALA A 86 1.13 -7.37 22.22
CA ALA A 86 1.38 -7.39 20.78
C ALA A 86 0.06 -7.46 20.02
N LEU A 87 -0.17 -6.51 19.11
CA LEU A 87 -1.29 -6.54 18.18
C LEU A 87 -0.77 -6.98 16.81
N LEU A 88 -1.02 -8.23 16.45
CA LEU A 88 -0.73 -8.76 15.12
C LEU A 88 -1.87 -8.39 14.18
N VAL A 89 -1.53 -7.86 13.01
CA VAL A 89 -2.49 -7.60 11.94
C VAL A 89 -1.99 -8.27 10.67
N PHE A 90 -2.62 -9.38 10.29
CA PHE A 90 -2.31 -10.10 9.07
C PHE A 90 -3.00 -9.43 7.88
N PHE A 91 -2.24 -9.18 6.82
CA PHE A 91 -2.72 -8.45 5.64
C PHE A 91 -2.06 -8.93 4.35
N VAL A 92 -2.67 -8.56 3.23
CA VAL A 92 -2.06 -8.53 1.89
C VAL A 92 -2.22 -7.13 1.31
N ASP A 93 -1.36 -6.76 0.37
CA ASP A 93 -1.34 -5.41 -0.19
C ASP A 93 -2.39 -5.19 -1.31
N ASP A 94 -2.96 -6.26 -1.84
CA ASP A 94 -3.91 -6.29 -2.94
C ASP A 94 -5.35 -6.64 -2.50
N SER A 95 -5.68 -6.46 -1.21
CA SER A 95 -7.04 -6.63 -0.70
C SER A 95 -7.64 -5.28 -0.30
N SER A 96 -8.76 -4.92 -0.91
CA SER A 96 -9.55 -3.73 -0.57
C SER A 96 -9.91 -3.65 0.92
N ASP A 97 -10.28 -4.78 1.53
CA ASP A 97 -10.53 -4.86 2.97
C ASP A 97 -9.28 -4.56 3.80
N CYS A 98 -8.11 -5.08 3.40
CA CYS A 98 -6.84 -4.76 4.07
C CYS A 98 -6.48 -3.28 3.90
N LYS A 99 -6.62 -2.73 2.68
CA LYS A 99 -6.35 -1.31 2.36
C LYS A 99 -7.17 -0.38 3.25
N GLN A 100 -8.48 -0.63 3.36
CA GLN A 100 -9.38 0.14 4.22
C GLN A 100 -9.04 -0.03 5.71
N TYR A 101 -8.70 -1.26 6.13
CA TYR A 101 -8.41 -1.53 7.53
C TYR A 101 -7.09 -0.92 8.01
N ALA A 102 -6.12 -0.70 7.12
CA ALA A 102 -4.84 -0.06 7.45
C ALA A 102 -5.02 1.30 8.15
N ILE A 103 -6.08 2.05 7.81
CA ILE A 103 -6.47 3.31 8.46
C ILE A 103 -6.73 3.11 9.96
N VAL A 104 -7.51 2.07 10.31
CA VAL A 104 -7.86 1.74 11.69
C VAL A 104 -6.61 1.33 12.47
N VAL A 105 -5.75 0.52 11.86
CA VAL A 105 -4.50 0.05 12.47
C VAL A 105 -3.54 1.22 12.75
N ASN A 106 -3.42 2.18 11.85
CA ASN A 106 -2.60 3.37 12.11
C ASN A 106 -3.17 4.23 13.23
N ARG A 107 -4.50 4.33 13.35
CA ARG A 107 -5.13 5.00 14.50
C ARG A 107 -4.81 4.28 15.80
N LEU A 108 -4.89 2.95 15.85
CA LEU A 108 -4.46 2.16 17.00
C LEU A 108 -2.98 2.37 17.31
N GLN A 109 -2.11 2.44 16.29
CA GLN A 109 -0.70 2.73 16.47
C GLN A 109 -0.45 4.12 17.06
N ALA A 110 -1.19 5.14 16.63
CA ALA A 110 -1.07 6.49 17.15
C ALA A 110 -1.35 6.55 18.67
N PHE A 111 -2.35 5.80 19.15
CA PHE A 111 -2.72 5.77 20.56
C PHE A 111 -1.86 4.81 21.40
N TYR A 112 -1.67 3.59 20.92
CA TYR A 112 -1.11 2.50 21.71
C TYR A 112 0.33 2.13 21.34
N GLY A 113 0.87 2.61 20.21
CA GLY A 113 2.17 2.16 19.69
C GLY A 113 3.38 2.45 20.58
N ARG A 114 3.23 3.24 21.64
CA ARG A 114 4.24 3.38 22.70
C ARG A 114 4.16 2.24 23.72
N ALA A 115 2.96 1.83 24.11
CA ALA A 115 2.68 0.87 25.17
C ALA A 115 2.53 -0.59 24.68
N ALA A 116 2.01 -0.78 23.47
CA ALA A 116 1.91 -2.05 22.76
C ALA A 116 2.83 -2.05 21.53
N ASP A 117 3.19 -3.24 21.06
CA ASP A 117 3.86 -3.43 19.78
C ASP A 117 2.80 -3.78 18.73
N ILE A 118 2.54 -2.84 17.81
CA ILE A 118 1.61 -3.04 16.68
C ILE A 118 2.41 -3.60 15.51
N MET A 119 2.03 -4.80 15.04
CA MET A 119 2.80 -5.59 14.08
C MET A 119 1.93 -5.96 12.88
N PRO A 120 1.93 -5.17 11.81
CA PRO A 120 1.42 -5.63 10.53
C PRO A 120 2.31 -6.74 9.96
N ILE A 121 1.70 -7.86 9.61
CA ILE A 121 2.35 -9.04 9.06
C ILE A 121 1.79 -9.27 7.66
N ASN A 122 2.62 -9.05 6.64
CA ASN A 122 2.25 -9.45 5.29
C ASN A 122 2.28 -10.98 5.23
N VAL A 123 1.14 -11.60 4.90
CA VAL A 123 1.01 -13.07 4.91
C VAL A 123 1.83 -13.75 3.81
N ASP A 124 2.09 -13.06 2.70
CA ASP A 124 2.95 -13.56 1.61
C ASP A 124 4.42 -13.65 2.05
N ALA A 125 4.79 -12.92 3.10
CA ALA A 125 6.13 -12.96 3.70
C ALA A 125 6.24 -13.99 4.84
N ILE A 126 5.17 -14.68 5.23
CA ILE A 126 5.22 -15.73 6.23
C ILE A 126 5.94 -16.95 5.63
N PRO A 127 7.03 -17.45 6.25
CA PRO A 127 7.75 -18.61 5.72
C PRO A 127 6.86 -19.85 5.63
N GLU A 128 6.92 -20.56 4.50
CA GLU A 128 6.30 -21.87 4.36
C GLU A 128 7.04 -22.89 5.24
N LYS A 129 6.45 -23.23 6.39
CA LYS A 129 6.97 -24.26 7.29
C LYS A 129 5.86 -25.06 7.96
N SER A 130 6.19 -26.28 8.34
CA SER A 130 5.22 -27.23 8.89
C SER A 130 4.78 -26.92 10.31
N ASN A 131 5.61 -26.22 11.09
CA ASN A 131 5.32 -25.89 12.49
C ASN A 131 5.82 -24.50 12.85
N PHE A 132 4.96 -23.71 13.50
CA PHE A 132 5.30 -22.44 14.12
C PHE A 132 5.36 -22.59 15.64
N THR A 133 6.16 -21.74 16.28
CA THR A 133 6.20 -21.59 17.74
C THR A 133 5.35 -20.39 18.16
N ALA A 134 4.87 -20.36 19.41
CA ALA A 134 4.05 -19.25 19.92
C ALA A 134 4.78 -17.88 19.90
N THR A 135 6.09 -17.84 19.70
CA THR A 135 6.86 -16.60 19.53
C THR A 135 6.96 -16.12 18.08
N GLU A 136 6.26 -16.78 17.16
CA GLU A 136 6.28 -16.47 15.74
C GLU A 136 4.89 -16.07 15.25
N PRO A 137 4.75 -15.01 14.45
CA PRO A 137 3.44 -14.55 13.99
C PRO A 137 2.64 -15.63 13.24
N GLY A 138 3.29 -16.46 12.43
CA GLY A 138 2.61 -17.52 11.68
C GLY A 138 1.95 -18.60 12.55
N TYR A 139 2.24 -18.67 13.86
CA TYR A 139 1.49 -19.52 14.80
C TYR A 139 0.03 -19.08 14.97
N TYR A 140 -0.25 -17.79 14.78
CA TYR A 140 -1.56 -17.19 15.04
C TYR A 140 -2.36 -16.92 13.76
N TYR A 141 -1.77 -17.14 12.58
CA TYR A 141 -2.43 -16.91 11.31
C TYR A 141 -3.42 -18.04 10.98
N GLU A 142 -4.68 -17.69 10.70
CA GLU A 142 -5.76 -18.66 10.42
C GLU A 142 -6.11 -18.77 8.93
N GLY A 143 -5.26 -18.26 8.03
CA GLY A 143 -5.47 -18.37 6.59
C GLY A 143 -6.47 -17.36 6.02
N VAL A 144 -6.77 -16.27 6.74
CA VAL A 144 -7.69 -15.22 6.29
C VAL A 144 -7.10 -13.84 6.48
N VAL A 145 -7.42 -12.90 5.59
CA VAL A 145 -7.00 -11.50 5.69
C VAL A 145 -8.18 -10.54 5.42
N PRO A 146 -8.23 -9.38 6.09
CA PRO A 146 -7.39 -9.05 7.25
C PRO A 146 -7.76 -9.91 8.46
N GLN A 147 -6.79 -10.18 9.34
CA GLN A 147 -7.02 -10.84 10.63
C GLN A 147 -6.31 -10.05 11.72
N THR A 148 -6.97 -9.83 12.86
CA THR A 148 -6.43 -9.09 14.00
C THR A 148 -6.33 -9.99 15.20
N VAL A 149 -5.12 -10.13 15.75
CA VAL A 149 -4.84 -10.92 16.95
C VAL A 149 -4.19 -10.03 18.01
N LEU A 150 -4.81 -9.92 19.18
CA LEU A 150 -4.23 -9.21 20.32
C LEU A 150 -3.73 -10.20 21.35
N LEU A 151 -2.46 -10.07 21.70
CA LEU A 151 -1.77 -10.83 22.73
C LEU A 151 -1.50 -9.91 23.92
N ASN A 152 -1.90 -10.34 25.12
CA ASN A 152 -1.61 -9.59 26.34
C ASN A 152 -0.13 -9.71 26.75
N GLN A 153 0.25 -9.09 27.88
CA GLN A 153 1.62 -9.09 28.40
C GLN A 153 2.15 -10.50 28.76
N LYS A 154 1.26 -11.49 28.92
CA LYS A 154 1.60 -12.89 29.20
C LYS A 154 1.71 -13.74 27.92
N GLY A 155 1.43 -13.15 26.75
CA GLY A 155 1.37 -13.87 25.47
C GLY A 155 0.08 -14.66 25.26
N GLU A 156 -0.97 -14.39 26.06
CA GLU A 156 -2.28 -15.02 25.89
C GLU A 156 -3.08 -14.24 24.84
N VAL A 157 -3.78 -14.97 23.97
CA VAL A 157 -4.70 -14.37 22.99
C VAL A 157 -5.93 -13.86 23.71
N VAL A 158 -6.16 -12.55 23.63
CA VAL A 158 -7.34 -11.87 24.22
C VAL A 158 -8.30 -11.33 23.16
N LEU A 159 -7.86 -11.26 21.90
CA LEU A 159 -8.71 -10.97 20.74
C LEU A 159 -8.20 -11.77 19.53
N ASN A 160 -9.11 -12.36 18.75
CA ASN A 160 -8.80 -12.97 17.46
C ASN A 160 -10.01 -12.79 16.54
N GLU A 161 -9.90 -11.85 15.60
CA GLU A 161 -11.01 -11.41 14.76
C GLU A 161 -10.62 -11.47 13.29
N LYS A 162 -11.61 -11.81 12.46
CA LYS A 162 -11.47 -11.96 11.01
C LYS A 162 -12.20 -10.82 10.31
N GLY A 163 -11.62 -10.33 9.23
CA GLY A 163 -12.12 -9.17 8.50
C GLY A 163 -11.79 -7.85 9.18
N LYS A 164 -12.42 -6.79 8.68
CA LYS A 164 -12.24 -5.43 9.21
C LYS A 164 -12.84 -5.36 10.61
N VAL A 165 -12.06 -4.89 11.57
CA VAL A 165 -12.50 -4.71 12.95
C VAL A 165 -12.67 -3.23 13.22
N GLU A 166 -13.77 -2.83 13.84
CA GLU A 166 -13.94 -1.44 14.24
C GLU A 166 -12.89 -1.06 15.29
N TYR A 167 -12.38 0.19 15.21
CA TYR A 167 -11.40 0.72 16.15
C TYR A 167 -11.85 0.48 17.60
N GLU A 168 -13.12 0.76 17.86
CA GLU A 168 -13.79 0.68 19.13
C GLU A 168 -13.69 -0.70 19.78
N LYS A 169 -13.85 -1.77 18.99
CA LYS A 169 -13.76 -3.14 19.49
C LYS A 169 -12.35 -3.50 19.94
N VAL A 170 -11.33 -3.09 19.17
CA VAL A 170 -9.92 -3.32 19.56
C VAL A 170 -9.52 -2.43 20.74
N ASP A 171 -10.01 -1.18 20.77
CA ASP A 171 -9.79 -0.22 21.86
C ASP A 171 -10.33 -0.78 23.18
N ASP A 172 -11.55 -1.31 23.21
CA ASP A 172 -12.15 -1.87 24.43
C ASP A 172 -11.29 -3.00 25.03
N VAL A 173 -10.81 -3.94 24.21
CA VAL A 173 -9.92 -5.01 24.71
C VAL A 173 -8.55 -4.47 25.13
N LEU A 174 -7.98 -3.50 24.41
CA LEU A 174 -6.72 -2.87 24.83
C LEU A 174 -6.86 -2.15 26.17
N ARG A 175 -8.01 -1.53 26.44
CA ARG A 175 -8.27 -0.88 27.73
C ARG A 175 -8.33 -1.90 28.86
N GLU A 176 -8.93 -3.06 28.65
CA GLU A 176 -8.87 -4.16 29.62
C GLU A 176 -7.43 -4.65 29.84
N VAL A 177 -6.65 -4.83 28.77
CA VAL A 177 -5.23 -5.24 28.83
C VAL A 177 -4.36 -4.25 29.59
N PHE A 178 -4.69 -2.96 29.53
CA PHE A 178 -3.96 -1.88 30.18
C PHE A 178 -4.58 -1.39 31.50
N ASP A 179 -5.67 -2.02 31.97
CA ASP A 179 -6.43 -1.59 33.15
C ASP A 179 -6.84 -0.09 33.10
N LEU A 180 -7.33 0.33 31.92
CA LEU A 180 -7.83 1.68 31.68
C LEU A 180 -9.34 1.73 31.92
N LEU A 181 -9.85 2.88 32.38
CA LEU A 181 -11.30 3.12 32.54
C LEU A 181 -12.07 2.76 31.26
N PRO A 182 -13.35 2.37 31.30
CA PRO A 182 -14.13 2.17 30.07
C PRO A 182 -14.23 3.42 29.20
N ARG A 183 -14.53 3.24 27.91
CA ARG A 183 -14.74 4.37 26.97
C ARG A 183 -15.89 5.29 27.39
N SER A 184 -16.99 4.73 27.93
CA SER A 184 -18.13 5.49 28.45
C SER A 184 -17.77 6.43 29.59
N GLU A 185 -16.67 6.17 30.27
CA GLU A 185 -16.15 6.96 31.40
C GLU A 185 -14.97 7.85 30.99
N SER A 186 -14.57 7.80 29.72
CA SER A 186 -13.47 8.60 29.17
C SER A 186 -14.02 9.79 28.37
N ALA A 187 -13.33 10.93 28.40
CA ALA A 187 -13.72 12.08 27.59
C ALA A 187 -13.77 11.70 26.09
N GLU A 188 -14.91 11.96 25.43
CA GLU A 188 -15.07 11.72 24.00
C GLU A 188 -14.06 12.56 23.21
N LEU A 189 -13.14 11.89 22.53
CA LEU A 189 -12.23 12.54 21.59
C LEU A 189 -13.01 12.91 20.32
N LYS A 190 -12.97 14.19 19.91
CA LYS A 190 -13.64 14.66 18.69
C LYS A 190 -12.81 14.30 17.46
N ARG A 191 -13.47 13.78 16.42
CA ARG A 191 -12.84 13.48 15.12
C ARG A 191 -12.60 14.77 14.31
N ARG A 192 -11.38 14.96 13.79
CA ARG A 192 -11.03 15.99 12.80
C ARG A 192 -10.35 15.31 11.62
N THR A 193 -10.85 15.53 10.40
CA THR A 193 -10.36 14.87 9.18
C THR A 193 -9.05 15.54 8.71
N PHE A 194 -7.98 14.77 8.51
CA PHE A 194 -6.66 15.26 8.10
C PHE A 194 -6.39 15.02 6.60
N ASN A 195 -6.96 13.95 6.03
CA ASN A 195 -7.00 13.69 4.58
C ASN A 195 -8.30 12.94 4.20
N GLU A 196 -8.52 12.59 2.92
CA GLU A 196 -9.74 11.89 2.45
C GLU A 196 -10.06 10.58 3.19
N PHE A 197 -9.08 9.96 3.86
CA PHE A 197 -9.18 8.63 4.46
C PHE A 197 -8.90 8.59 5.98
N ASN A 198 -8.12 9.54 6.50
CA ASN A 198 -7.59 9.55 7.86
C ASN A 198 -8.27 10.65 8.69
N THR A 199 -8.87 10.23 9.81
CA THR A 199 -9.48 11.14 10.78
C THR A 199 -8.74 11.03 12.11
N GLU A 200 -8.14 12.13 12.55
CA GLU A 200 -7.48 12.24 13.86
C GLU A 200 -8.50 12.47 14.98
N LEU A 201 -8.12 12.13 16.21
CA LEU A 201 -8.88 12.34 17.43
C LEU A 201 -8.21 13.47 18.23
N THR A 202 -8.91 14.58 18.47
CA THR A 202 -8.43 15.72 19.27
C THR A 202 -9.28 15.90 20.53
N LYS A 203 -8.64 16.33 21.62
CA LYS A 203 -9.28 16.68 22.91
C LYS A 203 -10.30 17.81 22.78
#